data_AF-A0A9P0KB17-F1
#
_entry.id   AF-A0A9P0KB17-F1
#
_cell.length_a   1.000
_cell.length_b   1.000
_cell.length_c   1.000
_cell.angle_alpha   90.00
_cell.angle_beta   90.00
_cell.angle_gamma   90.00
#
_symmetry.space_group_name_H-M   'P 1'
#
loop_
_entity.id
_entity.type
_entity.pdbx_description
1 polymer ?
#
loop_
_entity_poly.entity_id
_entity_poly.type
_entity_poly.pdbx_seq_one_letter_code
_entity_poly.pdbx_strand_id
1 'polypeptide(L)'
;MSSSSSSNENIHGRLLWQTSSEDSSDSENENRVKSPRAPRNFRRRVDHFTRWNDEEFRVRFRLSKETVTMLEQRFHNVLTPKTERNYAVTAMQQILLVLRFCATGCMLQTVGDFTGIHKTTACGIVKRVIGIFASLAAEYIHMPNTQEEIDEVKRKFYTIAKFPRVIGAIDCTHVKIISPGGANAEYFRNRKGYFSINVQVVADPNLLIRNIVAR
;
A
#
# COMPACT_ATOMS: atom_id res chain seq x y z
N MET A 1 51.16 -56.66 36.74
CA MET A 1 50.28 -57.81 36.47
C MET A 1 48.97 -57.23 35.97
N SER A 2 48.81 -57.11 34.65
CA SER A 2 48.03 -58.04 33.80
C SER A 2 46.52 -57.88 34.07
N SER A 3 45.62 -57.60 33.13
CA SER A 3 45.66 -57.45 31.67
C SER A 3 44.25 -56.96 31.23
N SER A 4 44.18 -56.27 30.07
CA SER A 4 43.27 -56.44 28.93
C SER A 4 41.97 -57.27 29.14
N SER A 5 40.79 -57.03 28.54
CA SER A 5 40.35 -56.15 27.44
C SER A 5 38.90 -56.48 27.05
N SER A 6 38.18 -55.44 26.62
CA SER A 6 37.25 -55.37 25.47
C SER A 6 35.84 -55.99 25.47
N SER A 7 35.00 -55.21 24.78
CA SER A 7 33.75 -55.53 24.09
C SER A 7 32.53 -55.64 25.00
N ASN A 8 31.34 -55.14 24.69
CA ASN A 8 30.71 -54.45 23.56
C ASN A 8 29.37 -53.99 24.20
N GLU A 9 28.62 -52.95 23.85
CA GLU A 9 28.12 -52.53 22.56
C GLU A 9 27.08 -51.43 22.89
N ASN A 10 27.01 -50.37 22.07
CA ASN A 10 25.77 -49.84 21.49
C ASN A 10 24.56 -49.51 22.42
N ILE A 11 23.85 -48.37 22.33
CA ILE A 11 23.49 -47.59 21.13
C ILE A 11 22.62 -46.40 21.56
N HIS A 12 22.79 -45.29 20.85
CA HIS A 12 21.82 -44.22 20.53
C HIS A 12 21.01 -43.50 21.61
N GLY A 13 21.50 -42.29 21.95
CA GLY A 13 20.66 -41.09 21.87
C GLY A 13 20.49 -40.70 20.39
N ARG A 14 19.40 -41.12 19.75
CA ARG A 14 18.99 -40.68 18.40
C ARG A 14 17.68 -39.90 18.48
N LEU A 15 17.71 -38.75 17.83
CA LEU A 15 16.65 -38.21 16.97
C LEU A 15 15.21 -38.43 17.46
N LEU A 16 14.71 -37.47 18.24
CA LEU A 16 13.34 -37.00 18.07
C LEU A 16 13.22 -36.49 16.64
N TRP A 17 12.55 -37.25 15.78
CA TRP A 17 11.80 -36.90 14.55
C TRP A 17 11.79 -38.16 13.66
N GLN A 18 11.09 -39.20 14.09
CA GLN A 18 10.62 -40.24 13.17
C GLN A 18 9.11 -40.30 13.24
N THR A 19 8.55 -40.05 12.06
CA THR A 19 7.18 -40.22 11.64
C THR A 19 6.73 -41.66 11.85
N SER A 20 5.82 -41.89 12.79
CA SER A 20 4.96 -43.06 12.75
C SER A 20 3.59 -42.61 12.27
N SER A 21 3.36 -42.86 10.99
CA SER A 21 2.04 -42.93 10.40
C SER A 21 1.35 -44.15 11.00
N GLU A 22 0.56 -43.93 12.03
CA GLU A 22 -0.43 -44.89 12.49
C GLU A 22 -1.80 -44.30 12.17
N ASP A 23 -2.52 -44.99 11.28
CA ASP A 23 -3.92 -44.78 10.96
C ASP A 23 -4.76 -44.89 12.26
N SER A 24 -5.02 -43.75 12.90
CA SER A 24 -6.14 -43.63 13.84
C SER A 24 -7.37 -43.23 13.04
N SER A 25 -8.26 -44.19 12.82
CA SER A 25 -9.58 -43.96 12.28
C SER A 25 -10.43 -43.16 13.29
N ASP A 26 -10.23 -41.86 13.35
CA ASP A 26 -11.07 -40.94 14.12
C ASP A 26 -12.37 -40.69 13.35
N SER A 27 -13.26 -41.68 13.46
CA SER A 27 -14.68 -41.54 13.17
C SER A 27 -15.37 -40.81 14.32
N GLU A 28 -15.08 -39.52 14.49
CA GLU A 28 -15.84 -38.67 15.41
C GLU A 28 -16.27 -37.33 14.77
N ASN A 29 -17.60 -37.26 14.61
CA ASN A 29 -18.44 -36.08 14.70
C ASN A 29 -18.65 -35.22 13.43
N GLU A 30 -19.45 -35.78 12.50
CA GLU A 30 -20.37 -35.02 11.66
C GLU A 30 -21.40 -34.23 12.51
N ASN A 31 -20.96 -33.15 13.14
CA ASN A 31 -21.85 -32.10 13.64
C ASN A 31 -21.13 -30.75 13.63
N ARG A 32 -20.65 -30.35 12.44
CA ARG A 32 -20.44 -28.93 12.15
C ARG A 32 -21.81 -28.28 12.17
N VAL A 33 -22.26 -27.82 13.35
CA VAL A 33 -23.45 -26.98 13.50
C VAL A 33 -23.30 -25.87 12.45
N LYS A 34 -24.14 -25.91 11.41
CA LYS A 34 -24.19 -24.87 10.39
C LYS A 34 -24.71 -23.63 11.11
N SER A 35 -23.79 -22.86 11.71
CA SER A 35 -24.14 -21.58 12.29
C SER A 35 -24.86 -20.79 11.20
N PRO A 36 -26.09 -20.31 11.45
CA PRO A 36 -26.76 -19.47 10.48
C PRO A 36 -25.82 -18.33 10.10
N ARG A 37 -25.70 -18.07 8.79
CA ARG A 37 -24.90 -16.95 8.31
C ARG A 37 -25.42 -15.70 9.02
N ALA A 38 -24.55 -15.02 9.74
CA ALA A 38 -24.91 -13.77 10.39
C ALA A 38 -25.59 -12.86 9.36
N PRO A 39 -26.71 -12.21 9.71
CA PRO A 39 -27.43 -11.36 8.78
C PRO A 39 -26.49 -10.28 8.24
N ARG A 40 -26.61 -9.98 6.94
CA ARG A 40 -25.78 -8.95 6.31
C ARG A 40 -26.13 -7.59 6.91
N ASN A 41 -25.23 -7.03 7.70
CA ASN A 41 -25.34 -5.67 8.21
C ASN A 41 -24.77 -4.69 7.17
N PHE A 42 -25.66 -3.96 6.48
CA PHE A 42 -25.29 -2.91 5.55
C PHE A 42 -25.08 -1.60 6.31
N ARG A 43 -23.82 -1.20 6.46
CA ARG A 43 -23.47 0.09 7.07
C ARG A 43 -23.93 1.24 6.16
N ARG A 44 -24.54 2.27 6.75
CA ARG A 44 -24.87 3.51 6.03
C ARG A 44 -23.58 4.17 5.55
N ARG A 45 -23.49 4.46 4.26
CA ARG A 45 -22.38 5.22 3.68
C ARG A 45 -22.74 6.68 3.64
N VAL A 46 -21.85 7.50 4.18
CA VAL A 46 -22.00 8.96 4.15
C VAL A 46 -21.50 9.45 2.80
N ASP A 47 -22.26 10.35 2.18
CA ASP A 47 -21.76 11.11 1.03
C ASP A 47 -20.78 12.19 1.53
N HIS A 48 -19.49 11.86 1.49
CA HIS A 48 -18.45 12.79 1.92
C HIS A 48 -18.17 13.90 0.91
N PHE A 49 -18.65 13.80 -0.33
CA PHE A 49 -18.41 14.85 -1.33
C PHE A 49 -19.28 16.09 -1.06
N THR A 50 -20.54 15.86 -0.72
CA THR A 50 -21.52 16.92 -0.41
C THR A 50 -21.49 17.35 1.06
N ARG A 51 -21.14 16.45 1.99
CA ARG A 51 -21.15 16.73 3.43
C ARG A 51 -20.21 17.86 3.87
N TRP A 52 -19.03 17.97 3.26
CA TRP A 52 -17.98 18.89 3.68
C TRP A 52 -17.95 20.12 2.78
N ASN A 53 -17.62 21.30 3.33
CA ASN A 53 -17.24 22.44 2.48
C ASN A 53 -15.84 22.21 1.86
N ASP A 54 -15.41 23.08 0.97
CA ASP A 54 -14.20 22.85 0.17
C ASP A 54 -12.90 22.82 1.00
N GLU A 55 -12.78 23.68 2.01
CA GLU A 55 -11.59 23.68 2.88
C GLU A 55 -11.58 22.45 3.80
N GLU A 56 -12.73 22.11 4.39
CA GLU A 56 -12.88 20.90 5.19
C GLU A 56 -12.60 19.62 4.39
N PHE A 57 -13.01 19.61 3.13
CA PHE A 57 -12.75 18.53 2.18
C PHE A 57 -11.24 18.43 1.90
N ARG A 58 -10.60 19.56 1.56
CA ARG A 58 -9.17 19.61 1.24
C ARG A 58 -8.31 19.16 2.41
N VAL A 59 -8.64 19.54 3.65
CA VAL A 59 -7.95 19.06 4.85
C VAL A 59 -8.06 17.53 5.00
N ARG A 60 -9.21 16.95 4.65
CA ARG A 60 -9.48 15.50 4.86
C ARG A 60 -8.94 14.59 3.77
N PHE A 61 -8.95 15.06 2.52
CA PHE A 61 -8.61 14.28 1.33
C PHE A 61 -7.35 14.78 0.59
N ARG A 62 -6.77 15.92 1.02
CA ARG A 62 -5.57 16.56 0.47
C ARG A 62 -5.67 17.05 -0.99
N LEU A 63 -6.85 16.91 -1.60
CA LEU A 63 -7.17 17.40 -2.94
C LEU A 63 -8.42 18.28 -2.90
N SER A 64 -8.58 19.15 -3.89
CA SER A 64 -9.81 19.93 -4.08
C SER A 64 -10.94 19.05 -4.63
N LYS A 65 -12.19 19.48 -4.45
CA LYS A 65 -13.34 18.78 -5.04
C LYS A 65 -13.27 18.73 -6.56
N GLU A 66 -12.80 19.82 -7.18
CA GLU A 66 -12.60 19.91 -8.63
C GLU A 66 -11.65 18.82 -9.14
N THR A 67 -10.47 18.66 -8.52
CA THR A 67 -9.53 17.60 -8.90
C THR A 67 -10.14 16.21 -8.73
N VAL A 68 -10.92 16.00 -7.66
CA VAL A 68 -11.59 14.72 -7.45
C VAL A 68 -12.67 14.46 -8.50
N THR A 69 -13.44 15.47 -8.89
CA THR A 69 -14.42 15.37 -9.99
C THR A 69 -13.74 15.03 -11.31
N MET A 70 -12.61 15.67 -11.63
CA MET A 70 -11.85 15.35 -12.84
C MET A 70 -11.35 13.89 -12.83
N LEU A 71 -10.84 13.41 -11.69
CA LEU A 71 -10.43 12.01 -11.54
C LEU A 71 -11.61 11.04 -11.69
N GLU A 72 -12.77 11.39 -11.12
CA GLU A 72 -13.97 10.57 -11.23
C GLU A 72 -14.45 10.48 -12.67
N GLN A 73 -14.54 11.61 -13.39
CA GLN A 73 -14.90 11.64 -14.80
C GLN A 73 -13.92 10.82 -15.66
N ARG A 74 -12.62 10.99 -15.42
CA ARG A 74 -11.57 10.30 -16.18
C ARG A 74 -11.61 8.79 -16.01
N PHE A 75 -11.93 8.30 -14.81
CA PHE A 75 -11.92 6.87 -14.49
C PHE A 75 -13.31 6.27 -14.27
N HIS A 76 -14.37 7.01 -14.62
CA HIS A 76 -15.75 6.63 -14.35
C HIS A 76 -16.04 5.20 -14.83
N ASN A 77 -15.76 4.92 -16.10
CA ASN A 77 -16.02 3.61 -16.71
C ASN A 77 -15.22 2.45 -16.09
N VAL A 78 -14.04 2.74 -15.53
CA VAL A 78 -13.14 1.73 -14.92
C VAL A 78 -13.53 1.46 -13.47
N LEU A 79 -14.04 2.47 -12.77
CA LEU A 79 -14.37 2.40 -11.35
C LEU A 79 -15.83 2.05 -11.09
N THR A 80 -16.74 2.39 -12.00
CA THR A 80 -18.17 2.12 -11.84
C THR A 80 -18.43 0.61 -11.74
N PRO A 81 -19.11 0.16 -10.68
CA PRO A 81 -19.45 -1.25 -10.52
C PRO A 81 -20.32 -1.75 -11.68
N LYS A 82 -19.99 -2.94 -12.21
CA LYS A 82 -20.78 -3.59 -13.26
C LYS A 82 -22.17 -4.07 -12.79
N THR A 83 -22.43 -4.07 -11.49
CA THR A 83 -23.69 -4.52 -10.90
C THR A 83 -24.08 -3.63 -9.74
N GLU A 84 -25.37 -3.33 -9.60
CA GLU A 84 -25.92 -2.61 -8.44
C GLU A 84 -26.18 -3.51 -7.22
N ARG A 85 -25.93 -4.82 -7.35
CA ARG A 85 -26.14 -5.79 -6.27
C ARG A 85 -25.33 -5.42 -5.03
N ASN A 86 -25.95 -5.56 -3.86
CA ASN A 86 -25.33 -5.40 -2.53
C ASN A 86 -24.82 -3.99 -2.19
N TYR A 87 -25.51 -2.93 -2.61
CA TYR A 87 -25.07 -1.54 -2.35
C TYR A 87 -23.64 -1.33 -2.85
N ALA A 88 -23.43 -1.51 -4.16
CA ALA A 88 -22.12 -1.41 -4.76
C ALA A 88 -21.43 -0.06 -4.44
N VAL A 89 -20.11 -0.05 -4.31
CA VAL A 89 -19.35 1.17 -3.98
C VAL A 89 -19.23 2.03 -5.23
N THR A 90 -19.77 3.25 -5.21
CA THR A 90 -19.71 4.14 -6.37
C THR A 90 -18.27 4.56 -6.69
N ALA A 91 -18.01 5.00 -7.93
CA ALA A 91 -16.68 5.48 -8.33
C ALA A 91 -16.16 6.60 -7.40
N MET A 92 -17.01 7.59 -7.12
CA MET A 92 -16.71 8.66 -6.16
C MET A 92 -16.36 8.12 -4.75
N GLN A 93 -17.15 7.19 -4.20
CA GLN A 93 -16.87 6.60 -2.89
C GLN A 93 -15.53 5.84 -2.88
N GLN A 94 -15.20 5.14 -3.96
CA GLN A 94 -13.92 4.43 -4.10
C GLN A 94 -12.74 5.41 -4.11
N ILE A 95 -12.84 6.50 -4.88
CA ILE A 95 -11.81 7.54 -4.95
C ILE A 95 -11.61 8.18 -3.56
N LEU A 96 -12.70 8.60 -2.91
CA LEU A 96 -12.62 9.25 -1.58
C LEU A 96 -12.06 8.31 -0.51
N LEU A 97 -12.39 7.02 -0.56
CA LEU A 97 -11.80 6.01 0.33
C LEU A 97 -10.27 5.97 0.16
N VAL A 98 -9.79 5.91 -1.08
CA VAL A 98 -8.34 5.83 -1.39
C VAL A 98 -7.63 7.13 -1.01
N LEU A 99 -8.20 8.28 -1.34
CA LEU A 99 -7.63 9.58 -0.96
C LEU A 99 -7.55 9.72 0.55
N ARG A 100 -8.58 9.28 1.29
CA ARG A 100 -8.55 9.30 2.76
C ARG A 100 -7.45 8.39 3.32
N PHE A 101 -7.26 7.23 2.71
CA PHE A 101 -6.18 6.31 3.08
C PHE A 101 -4.80 6.96 2.86
N CYS A 102 -4.55 7.53 1.67
CA CYS A 102 -3.30 8.22 1.36
C CYS A 102 -3.06 9.46 2.23
N ALA A 103 -4.12 10.23 2.52
CA ALA A 103 -4.04 11.48 3.30
C ALA A 103 -3.70 11.26 4.77
N THR A 104 -4.08 10.11 5.34
CA THR A 104 -3.94 9.83 6.78
C THR A 104 -2.84 8.83 7.09
N GLY A 105 -2.52 7.92 6.17
CA GLY A 105 -1.61 6.80 6.44
C GLY A 105 -2.12 5.85 7.54
N CYS A 106 -3.40 5.93 7.91
CA CYS A 106 -3.97 5.13 8.99
C CYS A 106 -4.31 3.70 8.55
N MET A 107 -4.66 2.86 9.52
CA MET A 107 -5.13 1.50 9.27
C MET A 107 -6.40 1.50 8.41
N LEU A 108 -6.50 0.56 7.48
CA LEU A 108 -7.67 0.41 6.60
C LEU A 108 -8.99 0.24 7.35
N GLN A 109 -8.96 -0.30 8.56
CA GLN A 109 -10.16 -0.43 9.39
C GLN A 109 -10.74 0.94 9.75
N THR A 110 -9.90 1.87 10.22
CA THR A 110 -10.31 3.24 10.56
C THR A 110 -10.87 3.98 9.35
N VAL A 111 -10.26 3.80 8.17
CA VAL A 111 -10.72 4.42 6.91
C VAL A 111 -12.03 3.78 6.44
N GLY A 112 -12.18 2.47 6.60
CA GLY A 112 -13.41 1.74 6.32
C GLY A 112 -14.56 2.17 7.23
N ASP A 113 -14.29 2.35 8.53
CA ASP A 113 -15.28 2.82 9.50
C ASP A 113 -15.72 4.26 9.19
N PHE A 114 -14.78 5.14 8.80
CA PHE A 114 -15.10 6.51 8.37
C PHE A 114 -16.03 6.56 7.16
N THR A 115 -15.80 5.69 6.18
CA THR A 115 -16.55 5.66 4.90
C THR A 115 -17.79 4.76 4.92
N GLY A 116 -17.94 3.91 5.94
CA GLY A 116 -18.97 2.86 5.98
C GLY A 116 -18.68 1.67 5.05
N ILE A 117 -17.41 1.45 4.67
CA ILE A 117 -16.98 0.34 3.80
C ILE A 117 -16.24 -0.70 4.63
N HIS A 118 -16.62 -1.97 4.50
CA HIS A 118 -15.97 -3.06 5.23
C HIS A 118 -14.49 -3.20 4.82
N LYS A 119 -13.61 -3.52 5.80
CA LYS A 119 -12.14 -3.61 5.61
C LYS A 119 -11.73 -4.45 4.39
N THR A 120 -12.38 -5.60 4.19
CA THR A 120 -12.06 -6.51 3.07
C THR A 120 -12.32 -5.86 1.71
N THR A 121 -13.47 -5.20 1.56
CA THR A 121 -13.83 -4.43 0.37
C THR A 121 -12.90 -3.23 0.19
N ALA A 122 -12.60 -2.51 1.28
CA ALA A 122 -11.70 -1.36 1.24
C ALA A 122 -10.29 -1.74 0.77
N CYS A 123 -9.75 -2.86 1.25
CA CYS A 123 -8.44 -3.38 0.82
C CYS A 123 -8.40 -3.63 -0.70
N GLY A 124 -9.43 -4.29 -1.25
CA GLY A 124 -9.51 -4.56 -2.69
C GLY A 124 -9.62 -3.27 -3.52
N ILE A 125 -10.42 -2.30 -3.06
CA ILE A 125 -10.54 -0.99 -3.72
C ILE A 125 -9.20 -0.25 -3.70
N VAL A 126 -8.57 -0.15 -2.54
CA VAL A 126 -7.30 0.58 -2.38
C VAL A 126 -6.22 0.04 -3.31
N LYS A 127 -6.04 -1.29 -3.37
CA LYS A 127 -5.07 -1.90 -4.29
C LYS A 127 -5.33 -1.55 -5.75
N ARG A 128 -6.58 -1.64 -6.20
CA ARG A 128 -6.97 -1.37 -7.60
C ARG A 128 -6.84 0.11 -7.96
N VAL A 129 -7.40 1.00 -7.15
CA VAL A 129 -7.44 2.43 -7.44
C VAL A 129 -6.06 3.07 -7.32
N ILE A 130 -5.21 2.65 -6.36
CA ILE A 130 -3.82 3.10 -6.30
C ILE A 130 -3.07 2.72 -7.58
N GLY A 131 -3.28 1.51 -8.13
CA GLY A 131 -2.67 1.11 -9.40
C GLY A 131 -3.08 2.02 -10.56
N ILE A 132 -4.36 2.41 -10.62
CA ILE A 132 -4.88 3.36 -11.62
C ILE A 132 -4.27 4.76 -11.43
N PHE A 133 -4.15 5.24 -10.20
CA PHE A 133 -3.50 6.54 -9.95
C PHE A 133 -2.01 6.49 -10.25
N ALA A 134 -1.35 5.38 -9.98
CA ALA A 134 0.06 5.20 -10.32
C ALA A 134 0.30 5.24 -11.84
N SER A 135 -0.67 4.81 -12.68
CA SER A 135 -0.52 4.91 -14.14
C SER A 135 -0.51 6.35 -14.64
N LEU A 136 -1.03 7.32 -13.87
CA LEU A 136 -0.95 8.74 -14.21
C LEU A 136 0.46 9.31 -14.05
N ALA A 137 1.36 8.63 -13.33
CA ALA A 137 2.72 9.11 -13.12
C ALA A 137 3.45 9.37 -14.44
N ALA A 138 3.23 8.54 -15.46
CA ALA A 138 3.85 8.69 -16.78
C ALA A 138 3.41 9.97 -17.52
N GLU A 139 2.24 10.52 -17.19
CA GLU A 139 1.70 11.73 -17.81
C GLU A 139 2.14 13.00 -17.05
N TYR A 140 2.16 12.95 -15.72
CA TYR A 140 2.39 14.15 -14.90
C TYR A 140 3.81 14.27 -14.34
N ILE A 141 4.56 13.18 -14.24
CA ILE A 141 5.90 13.15 -13.64
C ILE A 141 6.93 12.95 -14.74
N HIS A 142 7.45 14.06 -15.23
CA HIS A 142 8.56 14.07 -16.18
C HIS A 142 9.52 15.21 -15.86
N MET A 143 10.78 15.01 -16.22
CA MET A 143 11.78 16.08 -16.20
C MET A 143 11.41 17.14 -17.26
N PRO A 144 11.86 18.40 -17.08
CA PRO A 144 11.77 19.39 -18.14
C PRO A 144 12.49 18.88 -19.40
N ASN A 145 11.79 18.88 -20.52
CA ASN A 145 12.26 18.27 -21.77
C ASN A 145 12.64 19.31 -22.83
N THR A 146 11.99 20.47 -22.83
CA THR A 146 12.30 21.55 -23.76
C THR A 146 13.38 22.48 -23.19
N GLN A 147 14.10 23.16 -24.07
CA GLN A 147 15.14 24.10 -23.64
C GLN A 147 14.53 25.26 -22.84
N GLU A 148 13.34 25.70 -23.21
CA GLU A 148 12.57 26.74 -22.53
C GLU A 148 12.21 26.33 -21.10
N GLU A 149 11.68 25.11 -20.91
CA GLU A 149 11.37 24.58 -19.58
C GLU A 149 12.63 24.45 -18.71
N ILE A 150 13.71 23.94 -19.29
CA ILE A 150 15.00 23.78 -18.61
C ILE A 150 15.52 25.14 -18.13
N ASP A 151 15.49 26.15 -18.99
CA ASP A 151 16.01 27.47 -18.66
C ASP A 151 15.12 28.22 -17.67
N GLU A 152 13.80 28.01 -17.73
CA GLU A 152 12.88 28.52 -16.72
C GLU A 152 13.19 27.93 -15.33
N VAL A 153 13.36 26.61 -15.25
CA VAL A 153 13.68 25.91 -13.99
C VAL A 153 15.02 26.40 -13.44
N LYS A 154 16.06 26.51 -14.27
CA LYS A 154 17.38 27.08 -13.87
C LYS A 154 17.23 28.48 -13.29
N ARG A 155 16.49 29.35 -13.98
CA ARG A 155 16.27 30.74 -13.54
C ARG A 155 15.55 30.78 -12.19
N LYS A 156 14.54 29.93 -11.98
CA LYS A 156 13.80 29.85 -10.72
C LYS A 156 14.68 29.38 -9.57
N PHE A 157 15.47 28.32 -9.74
CA PHE A 157 16.43 27.88 -8.72
C PHE A 157 17.48 28.96 -8.38
N TYR A 158 18.01 29.62 -9.42
CA TYR A 158 18.95 30.73 -9.22
C TYR A 158 18.30 31.90 -8.47
N THR A 159 17.01 32.16 -8.69
CA THR A 159 16.27 33.20 -7.97
C THR A 159 16.15 32.86 -6.48
N ILE A 160 15.89 31.60 -6.14
CA ILE A 160 15.69 31.14 -4.75
C ILE A 160 17.01 31.12 -3.96
N ALA A 161 18.07 30.51 -4.51
CA ALA A 161 19.28 30.17 -3.74
C ALA A 161 20.60 30.63 -4.41
N LYS A 162 20.54 31.35 -5.53
CA LYS A 162 21.72 31.77 -6.34
C LYS A 162 22.59 30.61 -6.81
N PHE A 163 22.06 29.39 -6.78
CA PHE A 163 22.79 28.20 -7.21
C PHE A 163 22.56 27.98 -8.72
N PRO A 164 23.62 28.06 -9.56
CA PRO A 164 23.46 28.10 -11.00
C PRO A 164 23.20 26.71 -11.59
N ARG A 165 22.56 26.68 -12.77
CA ARG A 165 22.41 25.48 -13.64
C ARG A 165 21.65 24.29 -13.02
N VAL A 166 20.84 24.52 -11.99
CA VAL A 166 20.03 23.46 -11.36
C VAL A 166 18.72 23.24 -12.12
N ILE A 167 18.39 21.98 -12.38
CA ILE A 167 17.14 21.57 -13.05
C ILE A 167 16.23 20.70 -12.16
N GLY A 168 16.64 20.46 -10.92
CA GLY A 168 15.90 19.70 -9.93
C GLY A 168 16.70 19.53 -8.64
N ALA A 169 16.00 19.42 -7.52
CA ALA A 169 16.56 19.05 -6.24
C ALA A 169 16.22 17.58 -5.95
N ILE A 170 17.23 16.79 -5.58
CA ILE A 170 17.08 15.36 -5.32
C ILE A 170 17.08 15.12 -3.82
N ASP A 171 16.11 14.35 -3.34
CA ASP A 171 16.10 13.82 -1.97
C ASP A 171 15.67 12.34 -1.98
N CYS A 172 15.99 11.63 -0.90
CA CYS A 172 15.67 10.22 -0.74
C CYS A 172 14.94 9.96 0.59
N THR A 173 13.94 9.09 0.55
CA THR A 173 13.20 8.66 1.74
C THR A 173 13.07 7.14 1.82
N HIS A 174 13.15 6.61 3.03
CA HIS A 174 12.96 5.18 3.28
C HIS A 174 11.50 4.89 3.64
N VAL A 175 10.77 4.24 2.73
CA VAL A 175 9.41 3.77 2.98
C VAL A 175 9.48 2.44 3.72
N LYS A 176 9.07 2.44 4.99
CA LYS A 176 9.10 1.26 5.85
C LYS A 176 8.19 0.16 5.30
N ILE A 177 8.70 -1.07 5.26
CA ILE A 177 7.95 -2.26 4.86
C ILE A 177 8.00 -3.32 5.96
N ILE A 178 7.08 -4.27 5.89
CA ILE A 178 7.21 -5.52 6.64
C ILE A 178 8.34 -6.32 5.98
N SER A 179 9.09 -7.10 6.76
CA SER A 179 10.11 -8.00 6.20
C SER A 179 9.52 -8.80 5.05
N PRO A 180 10.10 -8.76 3.84
CA PRO A 180 9.59 -9.53 2.72
C PRO A 180 9.82 -11.04 2.89
N GLY A 181 10.65 -11.44 3.87
CA GLY A 181 11.00 -12.83 4.13
C GLY A 181 11.91 -13.43 3.05
N GLY A 182 12.31 -14.69 3.27
CA GLY A 182 13.18 -15.42 2.35
C GLY A 182 14.65 -15.00 2.37
N ALA A 183 15.46 -15.62 1.50
CA ALA A 183 16.91 -15.45 1.46
C ALA A 183 17.36 -14.00 1.17
N ASN A 184 16.50 -13.21 0.51
CA ASN A 184 16.82 -11.86 0.06
C ASN A 184 16.27 -10.75 0.98
N ALA A 185 15.72 -11.09 2.15
CA ALA A 185 15.11 -10.10 3.05
C ALA A 185 16.09 -9.02 3.51
N GLU A 186 17.35 -9.40 3.73
CA GLU A 186 18.40 -8.49 4.18
C GLU A 186 18.73 -7.38 3.17
N TYR A 187 18.43 -7.55 1.88
CA TYR A 187 18.59 -6.48 0.89
C TYR A 187 17.70 -5.26 1.18
N PHE A 188 16.60 -5.46 1.90
CA PHE A 188 15.70 -4.39 2.28
C PHE A 188 15.99 -3.81 3.66
N ARG A 189 16.99 -4.34 4.40
CA ARG A 189 17.37 -3.79 5.71
C ARG A 189 18.21 -2.54 5.50
N ASN A 190 17.73 -1.40 5.99
CA ASN A 190 18.47 -0.16 5.91
C ASN A 190 19.51 -0.02 7.06
N ARG A 191 20.32 1.04 6.98
CA ARG A 191 21.33 1.38 8.00
C ARG A 191 20.73 1.59 9.41
N LYS A 192 19.45 1.95 9.52
CA LYS A 192 18.73 2.13 10.79
C LYS A 192 18.16 0.81 11.34
N GLY A 193 18.44 -0.32 10.71
CA GLY A 193 18.12 -1.66 11.19
C GLY A 193 16.69 -2.13 10.90
N TYR A 194 15.88 -1.37 10.16
CA TYR A 194 14.52 -1.77 9.77
C TYR A 194 14.39 -2.01 8.26
N PHE A 195 13.38 -2.78 7.85
CA PHE A 195 13.12 -3.07 6.44
C PHE A 195 12.41 -1.89 5.76
N SER A 196 12.93 -1.47 4.60
CA SER A 196 12.39 -0.34 3.83
C SER A 196 12.76 -0.42 2.36
N ILE A 197 11.98 0.24 1.52
CA ILE A 197 12.31 0.56 0.12
C ILE A 197 12.88 1.98 0.10
N ASN A 198 14.00 2.19 -0.60
CA ASN A 198 14.55 3.53 -0.78
C ASN A 198 13.87 4.21 -1.98
N VAL A 199 13.30 5.38 -1.75
CA VAL A 199 12.59 6.15 -2.77
C VAL A 199 13.34 7.46 -2.99
N GLN A 200 13.90 7.62 -4.18
CA GLN A 200 14.45 8.88 -4.65
C GLN A 200 13.36 9.71 -5.32
N VAL A 201 13.31 11.00 -5.01
CA VAL A 201 12.38 11.96 -5.60
C VAL A 201 13.18 13.17 -6.09
N VAL A 202 12.87 13.62 -7.30
CA VAL A 202 13.36 14.89 -7.83
C VAL A 202 12.23 15.89 -7.82
N ALA A 203 12.43 17.05 -7.20
CA ALA A 203 11.46 18.14 -7.17
C ALA A 203 12.01 19.38 -7.90
N ASP A 204 11.11 20.14 -8.50
CA ASP A 204 11.42 21.42 -9.15
C ASP A 204 11.19 22.61 -8.18
N PRO A 205 11.49 23.85 -8.59
CA PRO A 205 11.36 25.02 -7.72
C PRO A 205 9.90 25.46 -7.53
N ASN A 206 8.94 24.86 -8.24
CA ASN A 206 7.50 25.03 -8.05
C ASN A 206 6.92 23.95 -7.14
N LEU A 207 7.76 23.14 -6.48
CA LEU A 207 7.39 22.01 -5.62
C LEU A 207 6.69 20.87 -6.38
N LEU A 208 6.89 20.78 -7.70
CA LEU A 208 6.39 19.67 -8.50
C LEU A 208 7.39 18.51 -8.49
N ILE A 209 6.88 17.29 -8.34
CA ILE A 209 7.68 16.07 -8.48
C ILE A 209 7.95 15.84 -9.97
N ARG A 210 9.22 15.74 -10.35
CA ARG A 210 9.71 15.58 -11.73
C ARG A 210 10.23 14.19 -12.03
N ASN A 211 10.67 13.46 -11.01
CA ASN A 211 11.07 12.07 -11.15
C ASN A 211 10.90 11.34 -9.81
N ILE A 212 10.55 10.06 -9.89
CA ILE A 212 10.45 9.16 -8.73
C ILE A 212 11.01 7.79 -9.09
N VAL A 213 11.89 7.27 -8.24
CA VAL A 213 12.51 5.96 -8.40
C VAL A 213 12.50 5.23 -7.06
N ALA A 214 11.92 4.03 -7.03
CA ALA A 214 11.90 3.16 -5.86
C ALA A 214 12.76 1.92 -6.10
N ARG A 215 13.71 1.65 -5.21
CA ARG A 215 14.64 0.51 -5.28
C ARG A 215 14.88 -0.11 -3.90
#